data_AF-A0AAW0HUA0-F1
#
_entry.id   AF-A0AAW0HUA0-F1
#
_cell.length_a   1.000
_cell.length_b   1.000
_cell.length_c   1.000
_cell.angle_alpha   90.00
_cell.angle_beta   90.00
_cell.angle_gamma   90.00
#
_symmetry.space_group_name_H-M   'P 1'
#
loop_
_entity.id
_entity.type
_entity.pdbx_description
1 polymer ?
#
loop_
_entity_poly.entity_id
_entity_poly.type
_entity_poly.pdbx_seq_one_letter_code
_entity_poly.pdbx_strand_id
1 'polypeptide(L)' 'MTDDKDVLRDVWFGRIPTCFTLYQDEITEREAEPYYLLLPRVSYLTLVTDKVKKHFQKAMRQEDVSEIWFEYEGTPLKW' A
#
# COMPACT_ATOMS: atom_id res chain seq x y z
N MET A 1 -12.25 7.95 -33.20
CA MET A 1 -12.65 8.58 -31.92
C MET A 1 -12.83 7.57 -30.79
N THR A 2 -12.97 6.27 -31.06
CA THR A 2 -12.99 5.20 -30.03
C THR A 2 -11.60 4.90 -29.48
N ASP A 3 -10.56 4.95 -30.33
CA ASP A 3 -9.19 4.55 -29.98
C ASP A 3 -8.58 5.41 -28.85
N ASP A 4 -8.76 6.73 -28.88
CA ASP A 4 -8.27 7.62 -27.82
C ASP A 4 -8.92 7.30 -26.47
N LYS A 5 -10.20 6.91 -26.48
CA LYS A 5 -10.93 6.54 -25.26
C LYS A 5 -10.42 5.23 -24.68
N ASP A 6 -10.06 4.27 -25.52
CA ASP A 6 -9.49 3.01 -25.06
C ASP A 6 -8.09 3.22 -24.46
N VAL A 7 -7.24 4.04 -25.08
CA VAL A 7 -5.92 4.39 -24.52
C VAL A 7 -6.05 5.10 -23.17
N LEU A 8 -6.95 6.08 -23.04
CA LEU A 8 -7.22 6.76 -21.76
C LEU A 8 -7.69 5.78 -20.68
N ARG A 9 -8.51 4.79 -21.07
CA ARG A 9 -8.98 3.74 -20.17
C ARG A 9 -7.82 2.86 -19.70
N ASP A 10 -6.93 2.46 -20.60
CA ASP A 10 -5.79 1.62 -20.27
C ASP A 10 -4.81 2.32 -19.31
N VAL A 11 -4.56 3.61 -19.53
CA VAL A 11 -3.81 4.46 -18.58
C VAL A 11 -4.52 4.51 -17.23
N TRP A 12 -5.83 4.78 -17.22
CA TRP A 12 -6.63 4.94 -16.01
C TRP A 12 -6.69 3.67 -15.14
N PHE A 13 -6.85 2.51 -15.77
CA PHE A 13 -6.99 1.23 -15.07
C PHE A 13 -5.66 0.47 -14.89
N GLY A 14 -4.53 1.09 -15.24
CA GLY A 14 -3.21 0.53 -15.00
C GLY A 14 -3.01 0.13 -13.52
N ARG A 15 -2.35 -1.02 -13.30
CA ARG A 15 -2.05 -1.57 -11.97
C ARG A 15 -0.56 -1.85 -11.78
N ILE A 16 -0.13 -1.86 -10.53
CA ILE A 16 1.20 -2.29 -10.08
C ILE A 16 0.99 -3.41 -9.04
N PRO A 17 1.53 -4.63 -9.25
CA PRO A 17 1.55 -5.64 -8.21
C PRO A 17 2.52 -5.24 -7.11
N THR A 18 2.00 -5.13 -5.89
CA THR A 18 2.77 -4.66 -4.74
C THR A 18 2.65 -5.65 -3.59
N CYS A 19 3.79 -5.95 -2.96
CA CYS A 19 3.87 -6.70 -1.71
C CYS A 19 4.21 -5.70 -0.60
N PHE A 20 3.33 -5.57 0.38
CA PHE A 20 3.60 -4.81 1.59
C PHE A 20 4.09 -5.77 2.67
N THR A 21 5.19 -5.42 3.33
CA THR A 21 5.74 -6.16 4.46
C THR A 21 5.87 -5.20 5.62
N LEU A 22 5.51 -5.63 6.83
CA LEU A 22 5.72 -4.82 8.02
C LEU A 22 7.22 -4.69 8.30
N TYR A 23 7.66 -3.52 8.75
CA TYR A 23 9.08 -3.29 9.03
C TYR A 23 9.58 -4.24 10.13
N GLN A 24 10.80 -4.75 9.98
CA GLN A 24 11.29 -5.89 10.78
C GLN A 24 11.48 -5.55 12.26
N ASP A 25 11.77 -4.29 12.58
CA ASP A 25 11.95 -3.83 13.96
C ASP A 25 10.65 -3.27 14.59
N GLU A 26 9.50 -3.39 13.90
CA GLU A 26 8.21 -2.99 14.48
C GLU A 26 7.80 -3.90 15.63
N ILE A 27 7.33 -3.29 16.72
CA ILE A 27 6.84 -4.02 17.88
C ILE A 27 5.48 -4.64 17.53
N THR A 28 5.43 -5.97 17.48
CA THR A 28 4.20 -6.71 17.14
C THR A 28 3.84 -7.73 18.21
N GLU A 29 2.54 -7.95 18.42
CA GLU A 29 2.03 -9.02 19.29
C GLU A 29 2.18 -10.41 18.66
N ARG A 30 2.25 -10.46 17.33
CA ARG A 30 2.36 -11.67 16.52
C ARG A 30 2.95 -11.35 15.14
N GLU A 31 3.50 -12.36 14.49
CA GLU A 31 4.02 -12.24 13.13
C GLU A 31 2.92 -11.75 12.15
N ALA A 32 3.25 -10.74 11.35
CA ALA A 32 2.35 -10.17 10.37
C ALA A 32 2.67 -10.69 8.97
N GLU A 33 1.71 -11.38 8.36
CA GLU A 33 1.86 -11.89 6.99
C GLU A 33 1.96 -10.74 5.97
N PRO A 34 2.73 -10.89 4.87
CA PRO A 34 2.77 -9.92 3.79
C PRO A 34 1.40 -9.68 3.16
N TYR A 35 1.12 -8.44 2.76
CA TYR A 35 -0.14 -8.07 2.12
C TYR A 35 0.07 -7.76 0.64
N TYR A 36 -0.53 -8.56 -0.24
CA TYR A 36 -0.44 -8.37 -1.68
C TYR A 36 -1.63 -7.56 -2.21
N LEU A 37 -1.35 -6.51 -3.00
CA LEU A 37 -2.37 -5.63 -3.56
C LEU A 37 -1.96 -5.13 -4.96
N LEU A 38 -2.93 -5.02 -5.85
CA LEU A 38 -2.76 -4.33 -7.13
C LEU A 38 -3.04 -2.84 -6.95
N LEU A 39 -1.98 -2.04 -6.81
CA LEU A 39 -2.11 -0.59 -6.65
C LEU A 39 -2.52 0.07 -7.99
N PRO A 40 -3.48 1.01 -7.98
CA PRO A 40 -3.77 1.84 -9.16
C PRO A 40 -2.62 2.81 -9.43
N ARG A 41 -2.16 2.87 -10.69
CA ARG A 41 -1.08 3.78 -11.12
C ARG A 41 -1.43 5.25 -10.98
N VAL A 42 -2.70 5.59 -11.12
CA VAL A 42 -3.26 6.94 -11.03
C VAL A 42 -4.02 7.11 -9.72
N SER A 43 -3.28 7.12 -8.62
CA SER A 43 -3.75 7.43 -7.27
C SER A 43 -2.55 7.70 -6.36
N TYR A 44 -2.81 8.04 -5.09
CA TYR A 44 -1.81 8.16 -4.04
C TYR A 44 -1.91 6.99 -3.05
N LEU A 45 -0.78 6.61 -2.43
CA LEU A 45 -0.71 5.45 -1.53
C LEU A 45 -1.70 5.56 -0.38
N THR A 46 -1.67 6.67 0.36
CA THR A 46 -2.53 6.91 1.53
C THR A 46 -4.03 6.89 1.21
N LEU A 47 -4.43 7.06 -0.06
CA LEU A 47 -5.82 6.98 -0.50
C LEU A 47 -6.29 5.54 -0.77
N VAL A 48 -5.38 4.60 -1.07
CA VAL A 48 -5.74 3.26 -1.58
C VAL A 48 -5.27 2.11 -0.70
N THR A 49 -4.60 2.40 0.41
CA THR A 49 -3.98 1.40 1.30
C THR A 49 -4.74 1.16 2.61
N ASP A 50 -6.02 1.53 2.72
CA ASP A 50 -6.81 1.31 3.94
C ASP A 50 -6.83 -0.15 4.41
N LYS A 51 -6.92 -1.09 3.46
CA LYS A 51 -6.89 -2.53 3.77
C LYS A 51 -5.51 -2.99 4.26
N VAL A 52 -4.44 -2.40 3.74
CA VAL A 52 -3.06 -2.65 4.15
C VAL A 52 -2.88 -2.17 5.59
N LYS A 53 -3.29 -0.93 5.88
CA LYS A 53 -3.27 -0.36 7.23
C LYS A 53 -4.04 -1.23 8.23
N LYS A 54 -5.30 -1.58 7.90
CA LYS A 54 -6.14 -2.44 8.76
C LYS A 54 -5.56 -3.84 8.94
N HIS A 55 -4.83 -4.38 7.96
CA HIS A 55 -4.19 -5.68 8.08
C HIS A 55 -3.08 -5.67 9.14
N PHE A 56 -2.12 -4.74 9.01
CA PHE A 56 -0.98 -4.66 9.92
C PHE A 56 -1.35 -4.16 11.32
N GLN A 57 -2.33 -3.27 11.44
CA GLN A 57 -2.84 -2.84 12.75
C GLN A 57 -3.39 -3.99 13.62
N LYS A 58 -3.80 -5.13 13.03
CA LYS A 58 -4.24 -6.31 13.81
C LYS A 58 -3.09 -7.08 14.46
N ALA A 59 -1.85 -6.76 14.14
CA ALA A 59 -0.66 -7.36 14.73
C ALA A 59 0.02 -6.41 15.73
N MET A 60 -0.43 -5.16 15.82
CA MET A 60 0.14 -4.12 16.68
C MET A 60 -0.75 -3.89 17.90
N ARG A 61 -0.15 -3.42 19.00
CA ARG A 61 -0.91 -2.92 20.16
C ARG A 61 -1.51 -1.58 19.81
N GLN A 62 -2.66 -1.26 20.40
CA GLN A 62 -3.36 -0.01 20.11
C GLN A 62 -2.53 1.24 20.46
N GLU A 63 -1.65 1.15 21.46
CA GLU A 63 -0.72 2.21 21.88
C GLU A 63 0.44 2.46 20.91
N ASP A 64 0.80 1.45 20.12
CA ASP A 64 1.90 1.51 19.15
C ASP A 64 1.42 1.93 17.74
N VAL A 65 0.10 2.06 17.54
CA VAL A 65 -0.46 2.45 16.25
C VAL A 65 -0.30 3.96 16.02
N SER A 66 0.64 4.32 15.16
CA SER A 66 0.87 5.70 14.69
C SER A 66 0.31 5.95 13.28
N GLU A 67 0.63 7.13 12.73
CA GLU A 67 0.49 7.39 11.30
C GLU A 67 1.32 6.38 10.49
N ILE A 68 0.73 5.81 9.45
CA ILE A 68 1.40 4.86 8.55
C ILE A 68 2.22 5.63 7.52
N TRP A 69 3.41 5.14 7.24
CA TRP A 69 4.26 5.59 6.14
C TRP A 69 4.86 4.38 5.44
N PHE A 70 5.43 4.60 4.26
CA PHE A 70 5.97 3.53 3.42
C PHE A 70 7.39 3.86 2.99
N GLU A 71 8.20 2.83 2.78
CA GLU A 71 9.51 2.95 2.16
C GLU A 71 9.70 1.90 1.06
N TYR A 72 10.70 2.16 0.22
CA TYR A 72 11.25 1.20 -0.72
C TYR A 72 12.77 1.25 -0.62
N GLU A 73 13.38 0.14 -0.19
CA GLU A 73 14.84 -0.02 -0.08
C GLU A 73 15.52 1.15 0.70
N GLY A 74 15.02 1.48 1.90
CA GLY A 74 15.57 2.55 2.73
C GLY A 74 15.12 3.96 2.34
N THR A 75 14.34 4.11 1.26
CA THR A 75 13.88 5.42 0.77
C THR A 75 12.41 5.65 1.13
N PRO A 76 12.09 6.66 1.96
CA PRO A 76 10.70 7.01 2.26
C PRO A 76 9.92 7.41 1.00
N LEU A 77 8.74 6.81 0.81
CA LEU A 77 7.85 7.10 -0.30
C LEU A 77 7.00 8.33 0.04
N LYS A 78 7.15 9.38 -0.78
CA LYS A 78 6.33 10.60 -0.68
C LYS A 78 4.91 10.28 -1.14
N TRP A 79 3.95 10.68 -0.33
CA TRP A 79 2.52 10.49 -0.60
C TRP A 79 1.82 11.82 -0.88
#